data_AF-A0A090GRB9-F1
#
_entry.id   AF-A0A090GRB9-F1
#
_cell.length_a   1.000
_cell.length_b   1.000
_cell.length_c   1.000
_cell.angle_alpha   90.00
_cell.angle_beta   90.00
_cell.angle_gamma   90.00
#
_symmetry.space_group_name_H-M   'P 1'
#
loop_
_entity.id
_entity.type
_entity.pdbx_description
1 polymer ?
#
loop_
_entity_poly.entity_id
_entity_poly.type
_entity_poly.pdbx_seq_one_letter_code
_entity_poly.pdbx_strand_id
1 'polypeptide(L)' 'MRKLHPVFEINGRKMVMATHLIATVAATELGENRTNLISHHDELVAALDMLFQGF' A
#
# COMPACT_ATOMS: atom_id res chain seq x y z
N MET A 1 -11.84 -2.49 -10.49
CA MET A 1 -12.27 -3.16 -9.25
C MET A 1 -11.44 -2.61 -8.11
N ARG A 2 -12.07 -2.07 -7.06
CA ARG A 2 -11.37 -1.75 -5.80
C ARG A 2 -10.98 -3.07 -5.14
N LYS A 3 -9.73 -3.20 -4.70
CA LYS A 3 -9.21 -4.41 -4.06
C LYS A 3 -8.62 -4.05 -2.71
N LEU A 4 -8.94 -4.83 -1.68
CA LEU A 4 -8.37 -4.66 -0.35
C LEU A 4 -6.84 -4.81 -0.38
N HIS A 5 -6.32 -5.67 -1.26
CA HIS A 5 -4.90 -5.98 -1.37
C HIS A 5 -4.40 -5.72 -2.80
N PRO A 6 -4.07 -4.46 -3.16
CA PRO A 6 -3.50 -4.16 -4.45
C PRO A 6 -2.11 -4.81 -4.61
N VAL A 7 -1.72 -5.05 -5.87
CA VAL A 7 -0.43 -5.66 -6.23
C VAL A 7 0.36 -4.62 -7.00
N PHE A 8 1.56 -4.30 -6.51
CA PHE A 8 2.47 -3.35 -7.13
C PHE A 8 3.72 -4.05 -7.66
N GLU A 9 4.30 -3.52 -8.72
CA GLU A 9 5.63 -3.92 -9.17
C GLU A 9 6.66 -2.98 -8.54
N ILE A 10 7.53 -3.54 -7.71
CA ILE A 10 8.60 -2.80 -7.02
C ILE A 10 9.91 -3.50 -7.34
N ASN A 11 10.83 -2.81 -8.00
CA ASN A 11 12.14 -3.34 -8.43
C ASN A 11 12.01 -4.68 -9.21
N GLY A 12 11.06 -4.75 -10.15
CA GLY A 12 10.81 -5.94 -10.96
C GLY A 12 10.16 -7.12 -10.23
N ARG A 13 9.68 -6.91 -8.99
CA ARG A 13 8.99 -7.93 -8.20
C ARG A 13 7.56 -7.51 -7.92
N LYS A 14 6.63 -8.43 -8.14
CA LYS A 14 5.23 -8.24 -7.72
C LYS A 14 5.13 -8.40 -6.20
N MET A 15 4.65 -7.36 -5.55
CA MET A 15 4.42 -7.30 -4.11
C MET A 15 2.97 -6.97 -3.84
N VAL A 16 2.39 -7.59 -2.81
CA VAL A 16 1.01 -7.33 -2.37
C VAL A 16 1.07 -6.34 -1.23
N MET A 17 0.23 -5.30 -1.28
CA MET A 17 0.00 -4.45 -0.12
C MET A 17 -0.93 -5.17 0.86
N ALA A 18 -0.38 -5.56 2.01
CA ALA A 18 -1.13 -6.18 3.10
C ALA A 18 -1.92 -5.12 3.89
N THR A 19 -2.88 -4.45 3.26
CA THR A 19 -3.63 -3.30 3.84
C THR A 19 -4.21 -3.55 5.23
N HIS A 20 -4.73 -4.77 5.48
CA HIS A 20 -5.22 -5.21 6.80
C HIS A 20 -4.18 -5.27 7.93
N LEU A 21 -2.88 -5.19 7.61
CA LEU A 21 -1.77 -5.14 8.56
C LEU A 21 -1.21 -3.71 8.70
N ILE A 22 -1.98 -2.69 8.32
CA ILE A 22 -1.57 -1.29 8.51
C ILE A 22 -1.32 -1.02 9.99
N ALA A 23 -0.17 -0.41 10.28
CA ALA A 23 0.27 -0.10 11.63
C ALA A 23 1.14 1.16 11.63
N THR A 24 1.28 1.76 12.80
CA THR A 24 2.26 2.82 13.05
C THR A 24 3.62 2.21 13.37
N VAL A 25 4.70 2.83 12.90
CA VAL A 25 6.09 2.48 13.22
C VAL A 25 6.86 3.71 13.67
N ALA A 26 7.93 3.54 14.45
CA ALA A 26 8.80 4.65 14.81
C ALA A 26 9.60 5.12 13.58
N ALA A 27 9.81 6.43 13.44
CA ALA A 27 10.55 6.96 12.29
C ALA A 27 11.99 6.42 12.21
N THR A 28 12.58 6.05 13.35
CA THR A 28 13.91 5.42 13.46
C THR A 28 13.98 4.00 12.88
N GLU A 29 12.84 3.34 12.67
CA GLU A 29 12.76 2.01 12.05
C GLU A 29 12.70 2.09 10.51
N LEU A 30 12.47 3.28 9.94
CA LEU A 30 12.41 3.47 8.50
C LEU A 30 13.82 3.37 7.89
N GLY A 31 13.98 2.44 6.94
CA GLY A 31 15.20 2.30 6.14
C GLY A 31 15.25 3.26 4.94
N GLU A 32 16.13 2.94 4.00
CA GLU A 32 16.28 3.71 2.76
C GLU A 32 14.99 3.71 1.91
N ASN A 33 14.66 4.87 1.34
CA ASN A 33 13.58 5.00 0.35
C ASN A 33 13.94 4.20 -0.91
N ARG A 34 13.10 3.24 -1.30
CA ARG A 34 13.34 2.35 -2.46
C ARG A 34 12.56 2.71 -3.72
N THR A 35 11.40 3.35 -3.59
CA THR A 35 10.51 3.65 -4.72
C THR A 35 9.49 4.74 -4.37
N ASN A 36 8.76 5.22 -5.36
CA ASN A 36 7.62 6.12 -5.21
C ASN A 36 6.37 5.50 -5.87
N LEU A 37 5.29 5.38 -5.10
CA LEU A 37 4.01 4.81 -5.56
C LEU A 37 2.94 5.88 -5.87
N ILE A 38 3.32 7.15 -6.05
CA ILE A 38 2.37 8.25 -6.27
C ILE A 38 1.45 8.04 -7.48
N SER A 39 1.91 7.36 -8.53
CA SER A 39 1.08 7.00 -9.69
C SER A 39 -0.04 6.00 -9.36
N HIS A 40 0.06 5.32 -8.21
CA HIS A 40 -0.94 4.37 -7.70
C HIS A 40 -1.82 4.97 -6.60
N HIS A 41 -1.84 6.31 -6.46
CA HIS A 41 -2.62 7.02 -5.45
C HIS A 41 -4.06 6.49 -5.34
N ASP A 42 -4.76 6.36 -6.47
CA ASP A 42 -6.16 5.93 -6.49
C ASP A 42 -6.34 4.49 -6.02
N GLU A 43 -5.38 3.60 -6.29
CA GLU A 43 -5.40 2.21 -5.79
C GLU A 43 -5.14 2.15 -4.29
N LEU A 44 -4.23 2.99 -3.78
CA LEU A 44 -3.93 3.10 -2.35
C LEU A 44 -5.15 3.60 -1.57
N VAL A 45 -5.78 4.69 -2.03
CA VAL A 45 -6.98 5.25 -1.41
C VAL A 45 -8.13 4.25 -1.47
N ALA A 46 -8.38 3.62 -2.61
CA ALA A 46 -9.44 2.63 -2.74
C ALA A 46 -9.25 1.41 -1.80
N ALA A 47 -8.01 0.99 -1.54
CA ALA A 47 -7.73 -0.10 -0.60
C ALA A 47 -8.01 0.31 0.86
N LEU A 48 -7.69 1.56 1.23
CA LEU A 48 -8.00 2.10 2.56
C LEU A 48 -9.51 2.33 2.74
N ASP A 49 -10.20 2.85 1.72
CA ASP A 49 -11.65 2.96 1.71
C ASP A 49 -12.29 1.59 1.90
N MET A 50 -11.80 0.56 1.21
CA MET A 50 -12.29 -0.81 1.39
C MET A 50 -11.99 -1.36 2.79
N LEU A 51 -10.84 -1.02 3.40
CA LEU A 51 -10.51 -1.45 4.76
C LEU A 51 -11.43 -0.82 5.81
N PHE A 52 -11.73 0.48 5.70
CA PHE A 52 -12.44 1.23 6.73
C PHE A 52 -13.94 1.38 6.48
N GLN A 53 -14.35 1.46 5.21
CA GLN A 53 -15.72 1.78 4.79
C GLN A 53 -16.39 0.59 4.08
N GLY A 54 -15.60 -0.26 3.40
CA GLY A 54 -16.06 -1.52 2.81
C GLY A 54 -16.63 -1.44 1.39
N PHE A 55 -16.51 -0.31 0.67
CA PHE A 55 -17.13 -0.11 -0.65
C PHE A 55 -16.27 0.60 -1.71
#